data_AF-A0A3P7MYK4-F1
#
_entry.id   AF-A0A3P7MYK4-F1
#
_cell.length_a   1.000
_cell.length_b   1.000
_cell.length_c   1.000
_cell.angle_alpha   90.00
_cell.angle_beta   90.00
_cell.angle_gamma   90.00
#
_symmetry.space_group_name_H-M   'P 1'
#
loop_
_entity.id
_entity.type
_entity.pdbx_description
1 polymer ?
#
loop_
_entity_poly.entity_id
_entity_poly.type
_entity_poly.pdbx_seq_one_letter_code
_entity_poly.pdbx_strand_id
1 'polypeptide(L)' 'MVIHACMEICGRTLSCGKHTCEDPCHCGPCGSCWRGVIYDEVHCYCGYTVLSPPQPCGTKPPECDQPC' A
#
# COMPACT_ATOMS: atom_id res chain seq x y z
N MET A 1 27.49 21.73 -2.24
CA MET A 1 26.10 21.24 -2.17
C MET A 1 25.98 20.46 -0.88
N VAL A 2 25.36 21.04 0.14
CA VAL A 2 25.07 20.34 1.39
C VAL A 2 23.83 19.50 1.11
N ILE A 3 24.01 18.20 0.93
CA ILE A 3 22.89 17.26 0.93
C ILE A 3 22.48 17.21 2.39
N HIS A 4 21.30 17.70 2.74
CA HIS A 4 20.74 17.46 4.06
C HIS A 4 20.47 15.96 4.15
N ALA A 5 21.48 15.20 4.57
CA ALA A 5 21.37 13.80 4.87
C ALA A 5 20.54 13.70 6.15
N CYS A 6 19.22 13.74 5.99
CA CYS A 6 18.30 13.44 7.07
C CYS A 6 18.51 11.96 7.39
N MET A 7 19.10 11.70 8.56
CA MET A 7 19.35 10.34 9.07
C MET A 7 18.08 9.72 9.66
N GLU A 8 16.94 10.37 9.48
CA GLU A 8 15.65 9.89 9.96
C GLU A 8 15.00 9.00 8.90
N ILE A 9 14.17 8.07 9.38
CA ILE A 9 13.33 7.26 8.52
C ILE A 9 12.25 8.15 7.92
N CYS A 10 12.00 7.99 6.63
CA CYS A 10 11.05 8.79 5.87
C CYS A 10 9.66 8.83 6.54
N GLY A 11 9.15 7.69 7.02
CA GLY A 11 7.90 7.59 7.78
C GLY A 11 6.62 7.91 7.02
N ARG A 12 6.72 8.39 5.77
CA ARG A 12 5.60 8.73 4.89
C ARG A 12 4.79 7.49 4.53
N THR A 13 3.46 7.58 4.53
CA THR A 13 2.60 6.48 4.07
C THR A 13 2.82 6.20 2.59
N LEU A 14 3.09 4.95 2.24
CA LEU A 14 3.27 4.49 0.86
C LEU A 14 1.95 4.56 0.10
N SER A 15 2.02 4.47 -1.23
CA SER A 15 0.85 4.52 -2.12
C SER A 15 -0.24 3.48 -1.80
N CYS A 16 0.12 2.40 -1.12
CA CYS A 16 -0.81 1.38 -0.64
C CYS A 16 -1.74 1.82 0.52
N GLY A 17 -1.47 2.96 1.16
CA GLY A 17 -2.27 3.51 2.27
C GLY A 17 -2.17 2.76 3.60
N LYS A 18 -1.52 1.60 3.64
CA LYS A 18 -1.38 0.75 4.84
C LYS A 18 0.04 0.70 5.41
N HIS A 19 1.06 0.80 4.56
CA HIS A 19 2.45 0.69 4.95
C HIS A 19 3.12 2.07 4.96
N THR A 20 4.06 2.24 5.86
CA THR A 20 4.93 3.42 5.95
C THR A 20 6.25 3.16 5.25
N CYS A 21 6.87 4.22 4.75
CA CYS A 21 8.17 4.19 4.11
C CYS A 21 9.25 4.04 5.19
N GLU A 22 9.90 2.89 5.20
CA GLU A 22 11.02 2.56 6.08
C GLU A 22 12.39 2.94 5.50
N ASP A 23 12.41 3.47 4.27
CA ASP A 23 13.63 3.98 3.66
C ASP A 23 14.16 5.22 4.39
N PRO A 24 15.49 5.44 4.33
CA PRO A 24 16.08 6.69 4.79
C PRO A 24 15.46 7.88 4.07
N CYS A 25 15.47 9.04 4.72
CA CYS A 25 14.90 10.24 4.15
C CYS A 25 15.47 10.51 2.76
N HIS A 26 14.57 10.57 1.79
CA HIS A 26 14.88 10.64 0.38
C HIS A 26 14.16 11.82 -0.28
N CYS A 27 14.83 12.45 -1.24
CA CYS A 27 14.23 13.48 -2.08
C CYS A 27 13.43 12.82 -3.21
N GLY A 28 12.11 12.99 -3.21
CA GLY A 28 11.22 12.42 -4.23
C GLY A 28 10.00 11.70 -3.63
N PRO A 29 9.14 11.12 -4.49
CA PRO A 29 8.05 10.26 -4.05
C PRO A 29 8.60 8.97 -3.42
N CYS A 30 7.88 8.44 -2.43
CA CYS A 30 8.23 7.14 -1.85
C CYS A 30 8.10 6.04 -2.91
N GLY A 31 8.94 5.01 -2.79
CA GLY A 31 8.91 3.87 -3.69
C GLY A 31 7.62 3.05 -3.61
N SER A 32 7.58 1.98 -4.39
CA SER A 32 6.54 0.97 -4.33
C SER A 32 6.42 0.40 -2.91
N CYS A 33 5.23 -0.08 -2.55
CA CYS A 33 5.08 -0.80 -1.29
C CYS A 33 6.04 -2.00 -1.23
N TRP A 34 6.83 -2.10 -0.16
CA TRP A 34 7.79 -3.20 0.05
C TRP A 34 7.12 -4.57 0.11
N ARG A 35 5.86 -4.64 0.54
CA ARG A 35 5.04 -5.86 0.45
C ARG A 35 4.82 -6.32 -0.99
N GLY A 36 4.77 -5.39 -1.94
CA GLY A 36 4.48 -5.64 -3.36
C GLY A 36 3.06 -6.14 -3.59
N VAL A 37 2.80 -7.38 -3.18
CA VAL A 37 1.52 -8.08 -3.28
C VAL A 37 1.06 -8.59 -1.91
N ILE A 38 -0.24 -8.71 -1.74
CA ILE A 38 -0.88 -9.39 -0.63
C ILE A 38 -1.40 -10.75 -1.12
N TYR A 39 -1.24 -11.75 -0.25
CA TYR A 39 -1.79 -13.10 -0.45
C TYR A 39 -3.10 -13.31 0.32
N ASP A 40 -3.67 -12.21 0.79
CA ASP A 40 -4.93 -12.18 1.51
C ASP A 40 -6.07 -11.94 0.52
N GLU A 41 -7.22 -12.57 0.77
CA GLU A 41 -8.43 -12.38 0.00
C GLU A 41 -9.03 -10.99 0.29
N VAL A 42 -9.31 -10.22 -0.75
CA VAL A 42 -9.91 -8.88 -0.58
C VAL A 42 -11.41 -9.00 -0.84
N HIS A 43 -12.19 -8.94 0.22
CA HIS A 43 -13.64 -8.97 0.15
C HIS A 43 -14.19 -7.56 -0.10
N CYS A 44 -15.27 -7.46 -0.88
CA CYS A 44 -16.11 -6.26 -0.84
C CYS A 44 -16.67 -6.06 0.58
N TYR A 45 -17.11 -4.85 0.91
CA TYR A 45 -17.73 -4.51 2.20
C TYR A 45 -18.86 -5.45 2.63
N CYS A 46 -19.49 -6.14 1.68
CA CYS A 46 -20.64 -7.01 1.91
C CYS A 46 -20.25 -8.51 1.92
N GLY A 47 -18.98 -8.84 1.62
CA GLY A 47 -18.45 -10.21 1.68
C GLY A 47 -18.69 -11.10 0.46
N TYR A 48 -19.60 -10.73 -0.45
CA TYR A 48 -19.98 -11.56 -1.60
C TYR A 48 -18.94 -11.59 -2.73
N THR A 49 -18.37 -10.43 -3.08
CA THR A 49 -17.32 -10.34 -4.10
C THR A 49 -15.96 -10.49 -3.42
N VAL A 50 -15.15 -11.43 -3.89
CA VAL A 50 -13.80 -11.69 -3.36
C VAL A 50 -12.77 -11.60 -4.48
N LEU A 51 -11.72 -10.81 -4.27
CA LEU A 51 -10.54 -10.82 -5.13
C LEU A 51 -9.56 -11.88 -4.64
N SER A 52 -9.26 -12.83 -5.50
CA SER A 52 -8.27 -13.87 -5.21
C SER A 52 -6.85 -13.31 -5.20
N PRO A 53 -5.98 -13.75 -4.28
CA PRO A 53 -4.56 -13.40 -4.32
C PRO A 53 -3.86 -13.98 -5.57
N PRO A 54 -2.73 -13.40 -6.01
CA PRO A 54 -2.01 -12.26 -5.43
C PRO A 54 -2.59 -10.91 -5.89
N GLN A 55 -2.96 -10.06 -4.93
CA GLN A 55 -3.41 -8.69 -5.23
C GLN A 55 -2.32 -7.69 -4.91
N PRO A 56 -2.18 -6.57 -5.66
CA PRO A 56 -1.28 -5.49 -5.26
C PRO A 56 -1.55 -5.02 -3.82
N CYS A 57 -0.49 -4.71 -3.08
CA CYS A 57 -0.68 -4.14 -1.76
C CYS A 57 -1.35 -2.76 -1.87
N GLY A 58 -2.50 -2.60 -1.18
CA GLY A 58 -3.32 -1.39 -1.28
C GLY A 58 -4.43 -1.47 -2.34
N THR A 59 -4.63 -2.64 -2.97
CA THR A 59 -5.83 -2.91 -3.75
C THR A 59 -7.07 -2.60 -2.90
N LYS A 60 -7.92 -1.72 -3.43
CA LYS A 60 -9.19 -1.39 -2.82
C LYS A 60 -10.15 -2.57 -2.95
N PRO A 61 -11.07 -2.77 -1.98
CA PRO A 61 -12.09 -3.77 -2.11
C PRO A 61 -12.87 -3.60 -3.42
N PRO A 62 -13.22 -4.70 -4.11
CA PRO A 62 -13.97 -4.63 -5.36
C PRO A 62 -15.35 -4.03 -5.11
N GLU A 63 -15.99 -3.53 -6.16
CA GLU A 63 -17.38 -3.10 -6.08
C GLU A 63 -18.30 -4.30 -5.81
N CYS A 64 -19.33 -4.06 -4.98
CA CYS A 64 -20.32 -5.08 -4.68
C CYS A 64 -21.33 -5.13 -5.82
N ASP A 65 -21.28 -6.21 -6.60
CA ASP A 65 -22.24 -6.45 -7.68
C ASP A 65 -23.59 -6.94 -7.13
N GLN A 66 -23.59 -7.54 -5.93
CA GLN A 66 -24.78 -8.05 -5.27
C GLN A 66 -25.34 -7.05 -4.24
N PRO A 67 -26.68 -6.95 -4.10
CA PRO A 67 -27.29 -6.17 -3.04
C PRO A 67 -26.89 -6.75 -1.69
N CYS A 68 -26.49 -5.85 -0.79
CA CYS A 68 -25.98 -6.16 0.52
C CYS A 68 -27.03 -6.07 1.63
#